data_AF-A0A7X5TEF7-F1
#
_entry.id   AF-A0A7X5TEF7-F1
#
_cell.length_a   1.000
_cell.length_b   1.000
_cell.length_c   1.000
_cell.angle_alpha   90.00
_cell.angle_beta   90.00
_cell.angle_gamma   90.00
#
_symmetry.space_group_name_H-M   'P 1'
#
loop_
_entity.id
_entity.type
_entity.pdbx_description
1 polymer ?
#
loop_
_entity_poly.entity_id
_entity_poly.type
_entity_poly.pdbx_seq_one_letter_code
_entity_poly.pdbx_strand_id
1 'polypeptide(L)'
;MTSPIPPFSRDYAMSQVPETTDPLSGLEKIERSFPPVGLMDAVEIRGGKECSIYGEVNMFDDEEILQIHKIIEEKEIGRHVSAGISENGKHVIQQQGTRGCTAAVAAMLIMDHGKQPEILELISRDLGTEQDTIRDIKNAGLEHILHAVADFEKLKPLLDDHGSAIVTIEDKMLGSHEVVVDEITGESVRLRDPYHGWEITVTLKAFTERFVPFDPKVAAELKAIADRPHRFKRPNLDSEFGNVIQIKGPSS
;
A
#
# COMPACT_ATOMS: atom_id res chain seq x y z
N MET A 1 69.85 -22.47 31.81
CA MET A 1 69.97 -21.42 30.77
C MET A 1 68.93 -21.75 29.69
N THR A 2 67.76 -21.14 29.80
CA THR A 2 66.61 -21.37 28.92
C THR A 2 66.22 -20.03 28.32
N SER A 3 66.53 -19.83 27.04
CA SER A 3 66.14 -18.64 26.30
C SER A 3 64.64 -18.67 25.99
N PRO A 4 63.93 -17.54 26.10
CA PRO A 4 62.51 -17.47 25.79
C PRO A 4 62.28 -17.31 24.28
N ILE A 5 61.17 -17.90 23.82
CA ILE A 5 60.65 -17.82 22.46
C ILE A 5 60.01 -16.44 22.24
N PRO A 6 60.31 -15.70 21.16
CA PRO A 6 59.64 -14.44 20.85
C PRO A 6 58.24 -14.65 20.26
N PRO A 7 57.32 -13.69 20.44
CA PRO A 7 55.91 -13.83 20.05
C PRO A 7 55.71 -13.71 18.54
N PHE A 8 54.69 -14.42 18.04
CA PHE A 8 54.17 -14.32 16.69
C PHE A 8 53.74 -12.87 16.37
N SER A 9 54.39 -12.22 15.39
CA SER A 9 53.80 -11.07 14.71
C SER A 9 52.78 -11.58 13.69
N ARG A 10 51.55 -11.12 13.82
CA ARG A 10 50.51 -11.26 12.78
C ARG A 10 50.46 -9.95 12.02
N ASP A 11 51.37 -9.79 11.07
CA ASP A 11 51.24 -8.77 10.04
C ASP A 11 50.41 -9.37 8.90
N TYR A 12 49.09 -9.33 9.04
CA TYR A 12 48.17 -9.51 7.93
C TYR A 12 47.73 -8.12 7.48
N ALA A 13 48.29 -7.67 6.37
CA ALA A 13 47.91 -6.42 5.72
C ALA A 13 46.43 -6.52 5.28
N MET A 14 45.54 -5.95 6.08
CA MET A 14 44.19 -5.62 5.66
C MET A 14 44.31 -4.51 4.62
N SER A 15 44.24 -4.87 3.35
CA SER A 15 44.01 -3.94 2.26
C SER A 15 42.80 -3.07 2.61
N GLN A 16 42.96 -1.76 2.55
CA GLN A 16 41.88 -0.82 2.77
C GLN A 16 40.75 -1.13 1.77
N VAL A 17 39.66 -1.68 2.29
CA VAL A 17 38.40 -1.71 1.58
C VAL A 17 37.98 -0.24 1.45
N PRO A 18 37.74 0.27 0.23
CA PRO A 18 37.27 1.64 0.08
C PRO A 18 35.98 1.78 0.89
N GLU A 19 35.91 2.82 1.72
CA GLU A 19 34.67 3.24 2.39
C GLU A 19 33.58 3.33 1.33
N THR A 20 32.65 2.38 1.37
CA THR A 20 31.41 2.47 0.63
C THR A 20 30.70 3.68 1.22
N THR A 21 30.71 4.80 0.50
CA THR A 21 29.82 5.93 0.78
C THR A 21 28.42 5.35 0.80
N ASP A 22 27.83 5.25 1.98
CA ASP A 22 26.44 4.87 2.14
C ASP A 22 25.62 5.86 1.28
N PRO A 23 24.95 5.40 0.20
CA PRO A 23 24.20 6.28 -0.67
C PRO A 23 23.06 7.01 0.05
N LEU A 24 22.78 6.65 1.31
CA LEU A 24 21.78 7.26 2.18
C LEU A 24 22.35 8.28 3.18
N SER A 25 23.68 8.50 3.22
CA SER A 25 24.30 9.48 4.12
C SER A 25 23.98 10.92 3.69
N GLY A 26 22.82 11.41 4.11
CA GLY A 26 22.30 12.74 3.75
C GLY A 26 20.77 12.83 3.71
N LEU A 27 20.07 11.70 3.80
CA LEU A 27 18.62 11.72 4.01
C LEU A 27 18.35 12.01 5.48
N GLU A 28 17.72 13.16 5.77
CA GLU A 28 17.19 13.43 7.10
C GLU A 28 16.25 12.27 7.47
N LYS A 29 16.48 11.68 8.65
CA LYS A 29 15.62 10.60 9.15
C LYS A 29 14.22 11.18 9.30
N ILE A 30 13.29 10.73 8.45
CA ILE A 30 11.92 11.20 8.45
C ILE A 30 11.28 10.72 9.75
N GLU A 31 11.11 11.62 10.72
CA GLU A 31 10.34 11.31 11.93
C GLU A 31 8.87 11.15 11.52
N ARG A 32 8.35 9.93 11.63
CA ARG A 32 6.97 9.60 11.21
C ARG A 32 5.97 10.39 12.04
N SER A 33 5.26 11.33 11.41
CA SER A 33 4.01 11.87 11.95
C SER A 33 2.88 10.92 11.56
N PHE A 34 2.60 9.93 12.39
CA PHE A 34 1.39 9.13 12.27
C PHE A 34 0.17 10.07 12.35
N PRO A 35 -0.75 10.05 11.38
CA PRO A 35 -1.99 10.80 11.51
C PRO A 35 -2.81 10.21 12.67
N PRO A 36 -3.78 10.97 13.20
CA PRO A 36 -4.68 10.47 14.22
C PRO A 36 -5.32 9.15 13.76
N VAL A 37 -5.41 8.20 14.69
CA VAL A 37 -5.92 6.87 14.44
C VAL A 37 -7.39 6.95 13.97
N GLY A 38 -7.79 6.13 12.99
CA GLY A 38 -9.15 6.16 12.43
C GLY A 38 -10.24 5.92 13.49
N LEU A 39 -11.47 6.36 13.23
CA LEU A 39 -12.58 6.29 14.20
C LEU A 39 -12.93 4.88 14.71
N MET A 40 -12.62 3.84 13.92
CA MET A 40 -12.92 2.44 14.25
C MET A 40 -11.66 1.60 14.32
N ASP A 41 -10.48 2.21 14.26
CA ASP A 41 -9.30 1.52 14.76
C ASP A 41 -9.52 1.31 16.25
N ALA A 42 -9.19 0.12 16.75
CA ALA A 42 -9.14 -0.09 18.17
C ALA A 42 -7.99 0.78 18.72
N VAL A 43 -8.34 2.01 19.09
CA VAL A 43 -7.44 2.98 19.70
C VAL A 43 -7.07 2.47 21.08
N GLU A 44 -5.78 2.24 21.30
CA GLU A 44 -5.20 2.13 22.63
C GLU A 44 -4.46 3.44 22.96
N ILE A 45 -4.47 3.84 24.23
CA ILE A 45 -3.63 4.93 24.71
C ILE A 45 -2.42 4.30 25.40
N ARG A 46 -1.24 4.33 24.76
CA ARG A 46 0.03 3.89 25.38
C ARG A 46 0.92 5.09 25.63
N GLY A 47 1.31 5.29 26.88
CA GLY A 47 2.20 6.41 27.26
C GLY A 47 1.62 7.81 26.99
N GLY A 48 0.29 7.95 26.88
CA GLY A 48 -0.39 9.22 26.61
C GLY A 48 -0.52 9.58 25.12
N LYS A 49 -0.16 8.67 24.19
CA LYS A 49 -0.39 8.82 22.75
C LYS A 49 -1.44 7.81 22.28
N GLU A 50 -2.33 8.24 21.39
CA GLU A 50 -3.23 7.34 20.66
C GLU A 50 -2.39 6.46 19.73
N CYS A 51 -2.62 5.16 19.79
CA CYS A 51 -1.97 4.16 18.96
C CYS A 51 -2.96 3.05 18.62
N SER A 52 -2.68 2.29 17.57
CA SER A 52 -3.43 1.07 17.27
C SER A 52 -3.14 0.00 18.34
N ILE A 53 -4.15 -0.78 18.78
CA ILE A 53 -3.94 -1.95 19.68
C ILE A 53 -2.92 -2.94 19.10
N TYR A 54 -2.72 -2.92 17.78
CA TYR A 54 -1.77 -3.78 17.09
C TYR A 54 -0.32 -3.25 17.17
N GLY A 55 -0.10 -2.03 17.69
CA GLY A 55 1.22 -1.39 17.82
C GLY A 55 1.61 -0.53 16.62
N GLU A 56 2.91 -0.24 16.50
CA GLU A 56 3.55 0.37 15.32
C GLU A 56 3.61 -0.67 14.19
N VAL A 57 2.45 -0.99 13.64
CA VAL A 57 2.33 -1.94 12.54
C VAL A 57 2.63 -1.19 11.25
N ASN A 58 3.89 -1.23 10.84
CA ASN A 58 4.32 -0.59 9.62
C ASN A 58 4.45 -1.64 8.52
N MET A 59 3.77 -1.41 7.40
CA MET A 59 3.92 -2.26 6.22
C MET A 59 5.33 -2.13 5.61
N PHE A 60 5.93 -0.94 5.73
CA PHE A 60 7.28 -0.63 5.28
C PHE A 60 8.12 -0.08 6.44
N ASP A 61 9.39 -0.46 6.51
CA ASP A 61 10.35 0.07 7.48
C ASP A 61 10.75 1.52 7.13
N ASP A 62 11.30 2.27 8.09
CA ASP A 62 11.67 3.69 7.90
C ASP A 62 12.65 3.83 6.73
N GLU A 63 13.63 2.93 6.66
CA GLU A 63 14.68 2.91 5.65
C GLU A 63 14.16 2.52 4.26
N GLU A 64 12.98 1.90 4.19
CA GLU A 64 12.33 1.53 2.93
C GLU A 64 11.52 2.70 2.34
N ILE A 65 11.13 3.68 3.17
CA ILE A 65 10.37 4.88 2.76
C ILE A 65 11.34 5.99 2.38
N LEU A 66 11.39 6.30 1.09
CA LEU A 66 12.23 7.35 0.53
C LEU A 66 11.61 8.75 0.73
N GLN A 67 10.28 8.84 0.73
CA GLN A 67 9.57 10.10 0.88
C GLN A 67 8.15 9.88 1.40
N ILE A 68 7.68 10.77 2.29
CA ILE A 68 6.26 10.94 2.61
C ILE A 68 5.79 12.24 1.94
N HIS A 69 4.77 12.14 1.09
CA HIS A 69 4.25 13.29 0.34
C HIS A 69 3.29 14.11 1.22
N LYS A 70 3.37 15.44 1.07
CA LYS A 70 2.57 16.34 1.89
C LYS A 70 1.10 16.34 1.46
N ILE A 71 0.19 16.31 2.43
CA ILE A 71 -1.23 16.66 2.22
C ILE A 71 -1.37 18.18 2.19
N ILE A 72 -1.86 18.72 1.09
CA ILE A 72 -1.99 20.17 0.85
C ILE A 72 -3.40 20.71 1.11
N GLU A 73 -4.40 19.83 1.05
CA GLU A 73 -5.80 20.15 1.33
C GLU A 73 -6.44 18.97 2.07
N GLU A 74 -7.29 19.26 3.04
CA GLU A 74 -8.14 18.27 3.69
C GLU A 74 -9.61 18.69 3.56
N LYS A 75 -10.47 17.71 3.29
CA LYS A 75 -11.90 17.93 3.14
C LYS A 75 -12.69 16.83 3.84
N GLU A 76 -13.74 17.22 4.57
CA GLU A 76 -14.74 16.28 5.06
C GLU A 76 -15.58 15.75 3.89
N ILE A 77 -15.54 14.43 3.68
CA ILE A 77 -16.29 13.73 2.61
C ILE A 77 -17.53 13.02 3.14
N GLY A 78 -17.65 12.90 4.46
CA GLY A 78 -18.77 12.29 5.14
C GLY A 78 -18.68 12.54 6.63
N ARG A 79 -19.72 12.16 7.38
CA ARG A 79 -19.77 12.42 8.81
C ARG A 79 -18.57 11.76 9.51
N HIS A 80 -17.63 12.59 9.98
CA HIS A 80 -16.38 12.19 10.61
C HIS A 80 -15.35 11.51 9.69
N VAL A 81 -15.52 11.56 8.37
CA VAL A 81 -14.52 11.03 7.42
C VAL A 81 -13.91 12.18 6.64
N SER A 82 -12.59 12.31 6.73
CA SER A 82 -11.79 13.24 5.92
C SER A 82 -11.08 12.51 4.78
N ALA A 83 -10.87 13.25 3.70
CA ALA A 83 -9.94 12.89 2.64
C ALA A 83 -8.92 14.02 2.48
N GLY A 84 -7.65 13.66 2.35
CA GLY A 84 -6.58 14.56 1.96
C GLY A 84 -6.41 14.59 0.45
N ILE A 85 -5.91 15.71 -0.07
CA ILE A 85 -5.33 15.82 -1.41
C ILE A 85 -3.83 16.05 -1.22
N SER A 86 -3.02 15.18 -1.81
CA SER A 86 -1.57 15.30 -1.75
C SER A 86 -1.04 16.41 -2.66
N GLU A 87 0.24 16.76 -2.49
CA GLU A 87 0.97 17.67 -3.40
C GLU A 87 1.00 17.18 -4.85
N ASN A 88 0.77 15.87 -5.08
CA ASN A 88 0.66 15.27 -6.41
C ASN A 88 -0.79 15.27 -6.94
N GLY A 89 -1.72 15.89 -6.21
CA GLY A 89 -3.13 16.00 -6.60
C GLY A 89 -3.92 14.69 -6.47
N LYS A 90 -3.43 13.72 -5.69
CA LYS A 90 -4.09 12.43 -5.47
C LYS A 90 -4.88 12.45 -4.16
N HIS A 91 -6.02 11.78 -4.16
CA HIS A 91 -6.79 11.62 -2.94
C HIS A 91 -6.15 10.57 -2.04
N VAL A 92 -6.05 10.89 -0.75
CA VAL A 92 -5.52 10.00 0.28
C VAL A 92 -6.55 9.89 1.39
N ILE A 93 -6.92 8.66 1.72
CA ILE A 93 -7.93 8.35 2.75
C ILE A 93 -7.35 7.30 3.67
N GLN A 94 -7.41 7.56 4.97
CA GLN A 94 -7.12 6.54 5.97
C GLN A 94 -8.31 5.58 6.09
N GLN A 95 -8.05 4.27 6.12
CA GLN A 95 -9.06 3.28 6.43
C GLN A 95 -9.68 3.55 7.79
N GLN A 96 -10.98 3.34 7.92
CA GLN A 96 -11.68 3.63 9.17
C GLN A 96 -11.67 2.42 10.10
N GLY A 97 -11.78 1.20 9.57
CA GLY A 97 -11.68 -0.05 10.32
C GLY A 97 -10.29 -0.70 10.21
N THR A 98 -9.97 -1.60 11.13
CA THR A 98 -8.66 -2.28 11.25
C THR A 98 -8.25 -3.07 10.00
N ARG A 99 -9.20 -3.66 9.29
CA ARG A 99 -9.04 -4.38 8.01
C ARG A 99 -9.92 -3.74 6.93
N GLY A 100 -10.04 -2.40 6.98
CA GLY A 100 -10.85 -1.60 6.08
C GLY A 100 -10.12 -1.10 4.82
N CYS A 101 -8.91 -1.59 4.52
CA CYS A 101 -8.07 -1.13 3.42
C CYS A 101 -8.80 -1.15 2.06
N THR A 102 -9.54 -2.22 1.75
CA THR A 102 -10.34 -2.37 0.51
C THR A 102 -11.31 -1.22 0.26
N ALA A 103 -12.02 -0.74 1.30
CA ALA A 103 -12.95 0.39 1.15
C ALA A 103 -12.20 1.71 0.91
N ALA A 104 -11.06 1.91 1.60
CA ALA A 104 -10.26 3.11 1.46
C ALA A 104 -9.59 3.21 0.08
N VAL A 105 -8.99 2.12 -0.43
CA VAL A 105 -8.36 2.11 -1.77
C VAL A 105 -9.39 2.28 -2.89
N ALA A 106 -10.57 1.67 -2.76
CA ALA A 106 -11.67 1.91 -3.68
C ALA A 106 -12.09 3.38 -3.67
N ALA A 107 -12.26 3.96 -2.48
CA ALA A 107 -12.65 5.36 -2.33
C ALA A 107 -11.62 6.32 -2.95
N MET A 108 -10.33 6.08 -2.75
CA MET A 108 -9.25 6.86 -3.34
C MET A 108 -9.33 6.89 -4.87
N LEU A 109 -9.47 5.73 -5.53
CA LEU A 109 -9.61 5.69 -7.00
C LEU A 109 -10.93 6.31 -7.47
N ILE A 110 -12.05 6.07 -6.78
CA ILE A 110 -13.36 6.66 -7.12
C ILE A 110 -13.27 8.19 -7.12
N MET A 111 -12.62 8.77 -6.09
CA MET A 111 -12.44 10.22 -5.96
C MET A 111 -11.48 10.80 -6.99
N ASP A 112 -10.39 10.10 -7.33
CA ASP A 112 -9.49 10.52 -8.41
C ASP A 112 -10.20 10.62 -9.77
N HIS A 113 -11.30 9.88 -9.95
CA HIS A 113 -12.16 9.94 -11.13
C HIS A 113 -13.36 10.90 -10.98
N GLY A 114 -13.34 11.79 -9.98
CA GLY A 114 -14.34 12.82 -9.77
C GLY A 114 -15.71 12.31 -9.32
N LYS A 115 -15.76 11.10 -8.75
CA LYS A 115 -16.98 10.51 -8.18
C LYS A 115 -16.95 10.56 -6.66
N GLN A 116 -18.06 10.17 -6.04
CA GLN A 116 -18.19 10.11 -4.57
C GLN A 116 -18.24 8.66 -4.12
N PRO A 117 -17.43 8.24 -3.13
CA PRO A 117 -17.49 6.91 -2.57
C PRO A 117 -18.72 6.74 -1.67
N GLU A 118 -19.11 5.49 -1.41
CA GLU A 118 -20.16 5.18 -0.43
C GLU A 118 -19.60 5.30 0.98
N ILE A 119 -19.97 6.38 1.68
CA ILE A 119 -19.41 6.72 2.99
C ILE A 119 -19.72 5.65 4.04
N LEU A 120 -20.90 5.02 3.99
CA LEU A 120 -21.25 3.99 4.98
C LEU A 120 -20.36 2.75 4.84
N GLU A 121 -19.99 2.37 3.62
CA GLU A 121 -19.07 1.27 3.38
C GLU A 121 -17.66 1.62 3.88
N LEU A 122 -17.20 2.85 3.64
CA LEU A 122 -15.89 3.32 4.12
C LEU A 122 -15.77 3.29 5.65
N ILE A 123 -16.84 3.61 6.38
CA ILE A 123 -16.86 3.59 7.84
C ILE A 123 -17.00 2.19 8.42
N SER A 124 -17.84 1.35 7.82
CA SER A 124 -18.29 0.09 8.44
C SER A 124 -17.61 -1.17 7.94
N ARG A 125 -16.91 -1.11 6.80
CA ARG A 125 -16.28 -2.30 6.21
C ARG A 125 -15.03 -2.70 6.98
N ASP A 126 -14.97 -3.98 7.29
CA ASP A 126 -13.83 -4.68 7.84
C ASP A 126 -13.71 -6.04 7.13
N LEU A 127 -12.49 -6.48 6.81
CA LEU A 127 -12.22 -7.72 6.06
C LEU A 127 -12.95 -7.77 4.70
N GLY A 128 -12.87 -6.67 3.95
CA GLY A 128 -13.41 -6.61 2.60
C GLY A 128 -12.65 -7.53 1.63
N THR A 129 -13.28 -7.77 0.48
CA THR A 129 -12.77 -8.58 -0.63
C THR A 129 -12.67 -7.76 -1.90
N GLU A 130 -12.02 -8.29 -2.92
CA GLU A 130 -11.88 -7.62 -4.22
C GLU A 130 -13.22 -7.47 -4.92
N GLN A 131 -14.18 -8.37 -4.67
CA GLN A 131 -15.54 -8.19 -5.17
C GLN A 131 -16.25 -7.01 -4.49
N ASP A 132 -15.91 -6.69 -3.24
CA ASP A 132 -16.42 -5.49 -2.57
C ASP A 132 -15.81 -4.22 -3.21
N THR A 133 -14.50 -4.23 -3.49
CA THR A 133 -13.81 -3.15 -4.24
C THR A 133 -14.43 -2.93 -5.62
N ILE A 134 -14.62 -3.99 -6.41
CA ILE A 134 -15.26 -3.92 -7.74
C ILE A 134 -16.71 -3.40 -7.63
N ARG A 135 -17.44 -3.84 -6.60
CA ARG A 135 -18.82 -3.37 -6.36
C ARG A 135 -18.84 -1.87 -6.10
N ASP A 136 -17.94 -1.34 -5.30
CA ASP A 136 -17.89 0.10 -4.99
C ASP A 136 -17.61 0.93 -6.23
N ILE A 137 -16.64 0.51 -7.04
CA ILE A 137 -16.32 1.16 -8.32
C ILE A 137 -17.55 1.17 -9.24
N LYS A 138 -18.24 0.03 -9.38
CA LYS A 138 -19.48 -0.07 -10.17
C LYS A 138 -20.60 0.81 -9.62
N ASN A 139 -20.79 0.84 -8.31
CA ASN A 139 -21.82 1.66 -7.65
C ASN A 139 -21.58 3.16 -7.83
N ALA A 140 -20.32 3.59 -7.93
CA ALA A 140 -19.95 4.96 -8.28
C ALA A 140 -20.18 5.32 -9.77
N GLY A 141 -20.64 4.35 -10.58
CA GLY A 141 -20.87 4.54 -12.02
C GLY A 141 -19.59 4.51 -12.85
N LEU A 142 -18.55 3.80 -12.38
CA LEU A 142 -17.26 3.66 -13.05
C LEU A 142 -17.08 2.23 -13.58
N GLU A 143 -16.26 2.08 -14.63
CA GLU A 143 -15.88 0.78 -15.19
C GLU A 143 -14.51 0.38 -14.61
N HIS A 144 -14.39 -0.86 -14.15
CA HIS A 144 -13.13 -1.41 -13.64
C HIS A 144 -12.43 -2.25 -14.71
N ILE A 145 -11.11 -2.31 -14.65
CA ILE A 145 -10.28 -3.24 -15.40
C ILE A 145 -9.55 -4.13 -14.40
N LEU A 146 -9.67 -5.44 -14.58
CA LEU A 146 -8.98 -6.43 -13.77
C LEU A 146 -7.82 -7.00 -14.60
N HIS A 147 -6.60 -6.88 -14.07
CA HIS A 147 -5.39 -7.36 -14.74
C HIS A 147 -4.79 -8.56 -14.01
N ALA A 148 -4.54 -9.63 -14.76
CA ALA A 148 -3.73 -10.75 -14.30
C ALA A 148 -2.24 -10.39 -14.39
N VAL A 149 -1.65 -10.03 -13.25
CA VAL A 149 -0.25 -9.60 -13.14
C VAL A 149 0.55 -10.64 -12.39
N ALA A 150 1.24 -11.50 -13.15
CA ALA A 150 2.04 -12.60 -12.60
C ALA A 150 3.39 -12.15 -11.99
N ASP A 151 3.83 -10.93 -12.29
CA ASP A 151 5.07 -10.34 -11.81
C ASP A 151 4.94 -8.82 -11.78
N PHE A 152 5.70 -8.15 -10.90
CA PHE A 152 5.62 -6.69 -10.77
C PHE A 152 6.11 -5.95 -12.02
N GLU A 153 6.95 -6.57 -12.87
CA GLU A 153 7.48 -5.93 -14.09
C GLU A 153 6.36 -5.58 -15.07
N LYS A 154 5.28 -6.37 -15.07
CA LYS A 154 4.06 -6.08 -15.84
C LYS A 154 3.17 -5.00 -15.23
N LEU A 155 3.38 -4.60 -13.98
CA LEU A 155 2.58 -3.56 -13.35
C LEU A 155 2.89 -2.18 -13.95
N LYS A 156 4.17 -1.87 -14.20
CA LYS A 156 4.58 -0.57 -14.75
C LYS A 156 3.85 -0.19 -16.04
N PRO A 157 3.85 -0.99 -17.12
CA PRO A 157 3.14 -0.62 -18.35
C PRO A 157 1.63 -0.42 -18.13
N LEU A 158 1.02 -1.16 -17.20
CA LEU A 158 -0.40 -0.95 -16.86
C LEU A 158 -0.63 0.40 -16.17
N LEU A 159 0.28 0.82 -15.31
CA LEU A 159 0.22 2.15 -14.69
C LEU A 159 0.42 3.25 -15.72
N ASP A 160 1.35 3.07 -16.66
CA ASP A 160 1.59 4.02 -17.75
C ASP A 160 0.34 4.17 -18.66
N ASP A 161 -0.35 3.06 -18.97
CA ASP A 161 -1.47 3.03 -19.91
C ASP A 161 -2.83 3.41 -19.29
N HIS A 162 -3.02 3.12 -18.00
CA HIS A 162 -4.32 3.20 -17.34
C HIS A 162 -4.32 4.01 -16.03
N GLY A 163 -3.16 4.48 -15.57
CA GLY A 163 -3.02 5.25 -14.33
C GLY A 163 -2.99 4.38 -13.08
N SER A 164 -3.39 4.94 -11.94
CA SER A 164 -3.28 4.32 -10.63
C SER A 164 -4.01 2.97 -10.53
N ALA A 165 -3.44 2.00 -9.80
CA ALA A 165 -4.00 0.67 -9.62
C ALA A 165 -4.07 0.25 -8.15
N ILE A 166 -5.14 -0.43 -7.74
CA ILE A 166 -5.20 -1.13 -6.46
C ILE A 166 -4.38 -2.41 -6.58
N VAL A 167 -3.50 -2.63 -5.63
CA VAL A 167 -2.59 -3.78 -5.58
C VAL A 167 -2.60 -4.40 -4.19
N THR A 168 -2.61 -5.73 -4.13
CA THR A 168 -2.41 -6.48 -2.90
C THR A 168 -0.91 -6.66 -2.61
N ILE A 169 -0.53 -6.30 -1.39
CA ILE A 169 0.78 -6.61 -0.81
C ILE A 169 0.58 -7.44 0.46
N GLU A 170 1.57 -8.26 0.81
CA GLU A 170 1.51 -9.14 1.97
C GLU A 170 2.75 -8.97 2.83
N ASP A 171 2.51 -8.86 4.15
CA ASP A 171 3.55 -8.99 5.15
C ASP A 171 3.29 -10.23 6.03
N LYS A 172 4.34 -10.96 6.38
CA LYS A 172 4.24 -12.23 7.12
C LYS A 172 3.57 -12.08 8.50
N MET A 173 3.67 -10.92 9.11
CA MET A 173 3.12 -10.61 10.42
C MET A 173 1.75 -9.94 10.32
N LEU A 174 1.54 -9.11 9.29
CA LEU A 174 0.35 -8.25 9.19
C LEU A 174 -0.76 -8.88 8.34
N GLY A 175 -0.38 -9.80 7.46
CA GLY A 175 -1.24 -10.40 6.45
C GLY A 175 -1.35 -9.54 5.19
N SER A 176 -2.35 -9.86 4.38
CA SER A 176 -2.68 -9.15 3.15
C SER A 176 -3.18 -7.73 3.42
N HIS A 177 -2.75 -6.78 2.59
CA HIS A 177 -3.11 -5.38 2.62
C HIS A 177 -3.27 -4.84 1.20
N GLU A 178 -4.27 -3.99 0.97
CA GLU A 178 -4.44 -3.32 -0.32
C GLU A 178 -3.90 -1.89 -0.26
N VAL A 179 -3.12 -1.53 -1.27
CA VAL A 179 -2.59 -0.16 -1.49
C VAL A 179 -2.97 0.32 -2.87
N VAL A 180 -2.88 1.63 -3.12
CA VAL A 180 -2.96 2.16 -4.49
C VAL A 180 -1.57 2.48 -4.99
N VAL A 181 -1.13 1.85 -6.07
CA VAL A 181 0.14 2.18 -6.73
C VAL A 181 -0.12 3.20 -7.82
N ASP A 182 0.59 4.33 -7.74
CA ASP A 182 0.42 5.45 -8.66
C ASP A 182 1.48 5.46 -9.76
N GLU A 183 2.73 5.14 -9.44
CA GLU A 183 3.85 5.22 -10.38
C GLU A 183 5.00 4.29 -9.96
N ILE A 184 5.71 3.74 -10.96
CA ILE A 184 6.98 3.03 -10.77
C ILE A 184 8.05 3.74 -11.60
N THR A 185 9.06 4.31 -10.93
CA THR A 185 10.12 5.10 -11.58
C THR A 185 11.48 4.69 -11.06
N GLY A 186 12.30 4.13 -11.96
CA GLY A 186 13.62 3.61 -11.62
C GLY A 186 13.54 2.52 -10.55
N GLU A 187 14.16 2.78 -9.40
CA GLU A 187 14.18 1.88 -8.24
C GLU A 187 13.21 2.31 -7.13
N SER A 188 12.14 3.03 -7.49
CA SER A 188 11.15 3.54 -6.53
C SER A 188 9.72 3.30 -6.98
N VAL A 189 8.82 3.17 -6.01
CA VAL A 189 7.38 2.99 -6.22
C VAL A 189 6.64 4.03 -5.40
N ARG A 190 5.83 4.86 -6.06
CA ARG A 190 4.93 5.79 -5.38
C ARG A 190 3.58 5.13 -5.19
N LEU A 191 3.10 5.10 -3.95
CA LEU A 191 1.86 4.43 -3.57
C LEU A 191 1.13 5.19 -2.46
N ARG A 192 -0.15 4.89 -2.31
CA ARG A 192 -1.00 5.37 -1.21
C ARG A 192 -1.34 4.20 -0.31
N ASP A 193 -0.95 4.34 0.95
CA ASP A 193 -1.20 3.37 2.00
C ASP A 193 -2.43 3.81 2.82
N PRO A 194 -3.56 3.10 2.73
CA PRO A 194 -4.75 3.45 3.48
C PRO A 194 -4.60 3.22 4.98
N TYR A 195 -3.67 2.39 5.45
CA TYR A 195 -3.50 2.16 6.88
C TYR A 195 -3.04 3.43 7.59
N HIS A 196 -2.05 4.10 7.00
CA HIS A 196 -1.52 5.36 7.50
C HIS A 196 -2.18 6.59 6.88
N GLY A 197 -3.04 6.45 5.87
CA GLY A 197 -3.56 7.62 5.14
C GLY A 197 -2.43 8.45 4.55
N TRP A 198 -1.41 7.80 3.98
CA TRP A 198 -0.25 8.46 3.38
C TRP A 198 -0.19 8.22 1.88
N GLU A 199 0.40 9.18 1.17
CA GLU A 199 1.08 8.93 -0.09
C GLU A 199 2.58 8.89 0.19
N ILE A 200 3.23 7.80 -0.16
CA ILE A 200 4.66 7.55 0.10
C ILE A 200 5.36 7.07 -1.17
N THR A 201 6.66 7.35 -1.23
CA THR A 201 7.55 6.69 -2.18
C THR A 201 8.42 5.71 -1.41
N VAL A 202 8.42 4.44 -1.83
CA VAL A 202 9.22 3.35 -1.24
C VAL A 202 10.25 2.83 -2.23
N THR A 203 11.26 2.12 -1.73
CA THR A 203 12.18 1.39 -2.62
C THR A 203 11.44 0.30 -3.40
N LEU A 204 11.82 0.10 -4.66
CA LEU A 204 11.28 -0.97 -5.49
C LEU A 204 11.48 -2.34 -4.84
N LYS A 205 12.65 -2.57 -4.25
CA LYS A 205 12.96 -3.79 -3.52
C LYS A 205 11.91 -4.08 -2.43
N ALA A 206 11.66 -3.12 -1.54
CA ALA A 206 10.69 -3.27 -0.45
C ALA A 206 9.28 -3.59 -0.95
N PHE A 207 8.85 -2.94 -2.03
CA PHE A 207 7.56 -3.22 -2.65
C PHE A 207 7.52 -4.63 -3.25
N THR A 208 8.53 -5.02 -4.04
CA THR A 208 8.56 -6.32 -4.73
C THR A 208 8.63 -7.52 -3.80
N GLU A 209 9.28 -7.38 -2.64
CA GLU A 209 9.35 -8.44 -1.62
C GLU A 209 7.97 -8.73 -0.98
N ARG A 210 7.04 -7.77 -1.07
CA ARG A 210 5.68 -7.86 -0.51
C ARG A 210 4.59 -7.99 -1.59
N PHE A 211 4.91 -7.76 -2.85
CA PHE A 211 3.93 -7.83 -3.95
C PHE A 211 3.38 -9.24 -4.10
N VAL A 212 2.04 -9.38 -4.11
CA VAL A 212 1.37 -10.68 -4.28
C VAL A 212 0.99 -10.85 -5.75
N PRO A 213 1.59 -11.82 -6.48
CA PRO A 213 1.23 -12.09 -7.87
C PRO A 213 -0.21 -12.56 -8.01
N PHE A 214 -0.81 -12.25 -9.17
CA PHE A 214 -2.17 -12.70 -9.48
C PHE A 214 -2.18 -13.88 -10.45
N ASP A 215 -2.90 -14.95 -10.10
CA ASP A 215 -3.15 -16.07 -11.01
C ASP A 215 -4.21 -15.68 -12.06
N PRO A 216 -3.90 -15.77 -13.37
CA PRO A 216 -4.86 -15.52 -14.44
C PRO A 216 -6.17 -16.31 -14.36
N LYS A 217 -6.18 -17.50 -13.72
CA LYS A 217 -7.39 -18.29 -13.51
C LYS A 217 -8.36 -17.59 -12.55
N VAL A 218 -7.83 -17.04 -11.45
CA VAL A 218 -8.62 -16.30 -10.47
C VAL A 218 -9.17 -15.02 -11.12
N ALA A 219 -8.39 -14.36 -11.98
CA ALA A 219 -8.85 -13.20 -12.76
C ALA A 219 -10.10 -13.52 -13.59
N ALA A 220 -10.09 -14.65 -14.29
CA ALA A 220 -11.20 -15.09 -15.11
C ALA A 220 -12.45 -15.41 -14.26
N GLU A 221 -12.27 -16.02 -13.09
CA GLU A 221 -13.35 -16.33 -12.16
C GLU A 221 -13.96 -15.07 -11.54
N LEU A 222 -13.14 -14.12 -11.07
CA LEU A 222 -13.59 -12.85 -10.53
C LEU A 222 -14.39 -12.06 -11.56
N LYS A 223 -13.91 -11.98 -12.79
CA LYS A 223 -14.65 -11.35 -13.90
C LYS A 223 -16.02 -12.00 -14.09
N ALA A 224 -16.07 -13.33 -14.11
CA ALA A 224 -17.32 -14.07 -14.26
C ALA A 224 -18.28 -13.91 -13.07
N ILE A 225 -17.78 -13.66 -11.86
CA ILE A 225 -18.58 -13.40 -10.65
C ILE A 225 -19.09 -11.97 -10.64
N ALA A 226 -18.24 -11.00 -10.97
CA ALA A 226 -18.57 -9.58 -10.98
C ALA A 226 -19.73 -9.24 -11.93
N ASP A 227 -19.93 -10.06 -12.96
CA ASP A 227 -21.00 -9.91 -13.95
C ASP A 227 -22.31 -10.64 -13.57
N ARG A 228 -22.34 -11.38 -12.45
CA ARG A 228 -23.56 -12.06 -11.98
C ARG A 228 -24.47 -11.14 -11.18
N PRO A 229 -25.81 -11.25 -11.31
CA PRO A 229 -26.75 -10.56 -10.45
C PRO A 229 -26.65 -11.05 -8.99
N HIS A 230 -26.82 -10.11 -8.05
CA HIS A 230 -26.54 -10.11 -6.60
C HIS A 230 -26.97 -11.30 -5.70
N ARG A 231 -27.51 -12.41 -6.22
CA ARG A 231 -28.12 -13.47 -5.39
C ARG A 231 -27.24 -14.68 -5.08
N PHE A 232 -25.96 -14.68 -5.43
CA PHE A 232 -25.10 -15.83 -5.17
C PHE A 232 -24.33 -15.70 -3.85
N LYS A 233 -24.30 -16.80 -3.09
CA LYS A 233 -23.40 -16.98 -1.95
C LYS A 233 -21.96 -16.75 -2.42
N ARG A 234 -21.20 -16.00 -1.62
CA ARG A 234 -19.77 -15.75 -1.84
C ARG A 234 -19.05 -17.10 -2.01
N PRO A 235 -18.35 -17.36 -3.12
CA PRO A 235 -17.43 -18.49 -3.16
C PRO A 235 -16.33 -18.23 -2.12
N ASN A 236 -15.97 -19.27 -1.36
CA ASN A 236 -14.83 -19.22 -0.47
C ASN A 236 -13.58 -19.39 -1.34
N LEU A 237 -13.12 -18.30 -1.94
CA LEU A 237 -11.83 -18.25 -2.61
C LEU A 237 -10.81 -17.99 -1.50
N ASP A 238 -10.06 -19.03 -1.12
CA ASP A 238 -8.93 -18.86 -0.22
C ASP A 238 -7.95 -17.90 -0.93
N SER A 239 -7.74 -16.71 -0.35
CA SER A 239 -7.17 -15.52 -0.99
C SER A 239 -5.64 -15.56 -1.10
N GLU A 240 -5.07 -16.64 -1.66
CA GLU A 240 -3.61 -16.77 -1.88
C GLU A 240 -3.11 -15.93 -3.07
N PHE A 241 -3.97 -15.13 -3.71
CA PHE A 241 -3.65 -14.42 -4.94
C PHE A 241 -4.01 -12.93 -4.81
N GLY A 242 -3.06 -12.06 -5.12
CA GLY A 242 -3.26 -10.61 -5.10
C GLY A 242 -3.98 -10.13 -6.35
N ASN A 243 -4.54 -8.92 -6.34
CA ASN A 243 -5.28 -8.39 -7.49
C ASN A 243 -4.69 -7.08 -8.00
N VAL A 244 -4.82 -6.81 -9.30
CA VAL A 244 -4.53 -5.50 -9.90
C VAL A 244 -5.82 -4.95 -10.51
N ILE A 245 -6.40 -3.95 -9.85
CA ILE A 245 -7.67 -3.33 -10.24
C ILE A 245 -7.43 -1.87 -10.60
N GLN A 246 -7.82 -1.48 -11.81
CA GLN A 246 -7.78 -0.09 -12.27
C GLN A 246 -9.19 0.40 -12.62
N ILE A 247 -9.39 1.71 -12.64
CA ILE A 247 -10.60 2.31 -13.20
C ILE A 247 -10.30 2.70 -14.64
N LYS A 248 -11.15 2.29 -15.58
CA LYS A 248 -11.00 2.65 -16.98
C LYS A 248 -11.14 4.16 -17.15
N GLY A 249 -10.10 4.77 -17.70
CA GLY A 249 -10.11 6.19 -18.05
C GLY A 249 -11.24 6.52 -19.06
N PRO A 250 -11.66 7.80 -19.14
CA PRO A 250 -12.59 8.23 -20.18
C PRO A 250 -12.00 7.88 -21.55
N SER A 251 -12.81 7.29 -22.44
CA SER A 251 -12.40 7.07 -23.84
C SER A 251 -12.14 8.44 -24.47
N SER A 252 -10.89 8.68 -24.85
CA SER A 252 -10.48 9.89 -25.58
C SER A 252 -11.07 9.96 -26.98
#